data_AF-A0A9X2D2S3-F1
#
_entry.id   AF-A0A9X2D2S3-F1
#
_cell.length_a   1.000
_cell.length_b   1.000
_cell.length_c   1.000
_cell.angle_alpha   90.00
_cell.angle_beta   90.00
_cell.angle_gamma   90.00
#
_symmetry.space_group_name_H-M   'P 1'
#
loop_
_entity.id
_entity.type
_entity.pdbx_description
1 polymer ?
#
loop_
_entity_poly.entity_id
_entity_poly.type
_entity_poly.pdbx_seq_one_letter_code
_entity_poly.pdbx_strand_id
1 'polypeptide(L)'
;MDPISIALICAASFGAVVTLAAFIRMMILSRDKELNDEAQRIALTQEAEELERMREQMQSNKRFDSHYKVLGANKDAIVYLDTKIEDILHKKTQLIDRYAQVSIKESEAIVDGALSAERKAACDRLKLEIDEEIKFYDRELANLQLRRTSLWDTHTDLQEYLLAQEQSRNENLDFIYKQHSGLLEKVYIRHIDNSEHIAKQTIDAGTSTFKTMVWGPIQFLLQYFNLSTGVSLDQSQMESDARDEVEKTESDVNDLPSSDEVNGDKESDKKEEDSKDDSDKENDSKLLIA
;
A
#
# COMPACT_ATOMS: atom_id res chain seq x y z
N MET A 1 -29.85 43.79 -1.54
CA MET A 1 -29.12 42.83 -0.68
C MET A 1 -27.65 43.13 -0.85
N ASP A 2 -26.90 43.30 0.25
CA ASP A 2 -25.48 43.57 0.16
C ASP A 2 -24.73 42.34 -0.40
N PRO A 3 -23.79 42.53 -1.33
CA PRO A 3 -23.03 41.44 -1.96
C PRO A 3 -22.31 40.55 -0.93
N ILE A 4 -21.96 41.12 0.23
CA ILE A 4 -21.38 40.40 1.38
C ILE A 4 -22.36 39.34 1.94
N SER A 5 -23.65 39.64 1.97
CA SER A 5 -24.68 38.72 2.48
C SER A 5 -24.90 37.53 1.55
N ILE A 6 -24.85 37.77 0.22
CA ILE A 6 -24.97 36.72 -0.80
C ILE A 6 -23.75 35.80 -0.76
N ALA A 7 -22.54 36.37 -0.64
CA ALA A 7 -21.30 35.60 -0.51
C ALA A 7 -21.30 34.70 0.74
N LEU A 8 -21.80 35.20 1.87
CA LEU A 8 -21.93 34.42 3.11
C LEU A 8 -22.89 33.24 2.98
N ILE A 9 -24.06 33.46 2.34
CA ILE A 9 -25.05 32.41 2.12
C ILE A 9 -24.51 31.33 1.16
N CYS A 10 -23.85 31.74 0.08
CA CYS A 10 -23.22 30.80 -0.86
C CYS A 10 -22.09 29.99 -0.20
N ALA A 11 -21.23 30.62 0.60
CA ALA A 11 -20.18 29.92 1.33
C ALA A 11 -20.75 28.88 2.31
N ALA A 12 -21.83 29.22 3.01
CA ALA A 12 -22.52 28.30 3.91
C ALA A 12 -23.15 27.12 3.16
N SER A 13 -23.85 27.36 2.04
CA SER A 13 -24.45 26.28 1.25
C SER A 13 -23.42 25.38 0.58
N PHE A 14 -22.32 25.94 0.08
CA PHE A 14 -21.22 25.15 -0.49
C PHE A 14 -20.50 24.32 0.59
N GLY A 15 -20.26 24.89 1.77
CA GLY A 15 -19.71 24.13 2.91
C GLY A 15 -20.59 22.94 3.31
N ALA A 16 -21.90 23.12 3.34
CA ALA A 16 -22.84 22.03 3.63
C ALA A 16 -22.81 20.92 2.56
N VAL A 17 -22.77 21.27 1.27
CA VAL A 17 -22.70 20.28 0.19
C VAL A 17 -21.36 19.53 0.21
N VAL A 18 -20.25 20.22 0.46
CA VAL A 18 -18.90 19.60 0.51
C VAL A 18 -18.75 18.65 1.70
N THR A 19 -19.24 19.03 2.88
CA THR A 19 -19.21 18.15 4.06
C THR A 19 -20.06 16.90 3.85
N LEU A 20 -21.22 17.03 3.23
CA LEU A 20 -22.11 15.91 2.92
C LEU A 20 -21.48 14.98 1.84
N ALA A 21 -20.83 15.55 0.83
CA ALA A 21 -20.09 14.78 -0.18
C ALA A 21 -18.90 14.01 0.42
N ALA A 22 -18.14 14.64 1.32
CA ALA A 22 -17.05 13.99 2.04
C ALA A 22 -17.55 12.83 2.91
N PHE A 23 -18.69 13.02 3.60
CA PHE A 23 -19.32 11.99 4.43
C PHE A 23 -19.79 10.79 3.61
N ILE A 24 -20.51 11.00 2.50
CA ILE A 24 -20.94 9.92 1.60
C ILE A 24 -19.74 9.12 1.09
N ARG A 25 -18.64 9.79 0.76
CA ARG A 25 -17.44 9.14 0.24
C ARG A 25 -16.71 8.32 1.32
N MET A 26 -16.61 8.83 2.55
CA MET A 26 -16.12 8.05 3.70
C MET A 26 -16.99 6.81 3.94
N MET A 27 -18.31 6.93 3.79
CA MET A 27 -19.22 5.79 3.88
C MET A 27 -18.97 4.73 2.81
N ILE A 28 -18.72 5.14 1.55
CA ILE A 28 -18.42 4.21 0.46
C ILE A 28 -17.09 3.48 0.72
N LEU A 29 -16.04 4.22 1.09
CA LEU A 29 -14.73 3.65 1.45
C LEU A 29 -14.83 2.66 2.63
N SER A 30 -15.63 2.99 3.64
CA SER A 30 -15.88 2.10 4.78
C SER A 30 -16.59 0.81 4.34
N ARG A 31 -17.59 0.91 3.45
CA ARG A 31 -18.32 -0.26 2.95
C ARG A 31 -17.44 -1.15 2.07
N ASP A 32 -16.63 -0.56 1.21
CA ASP A 32 -15.72 -1.30 0.34
C ASP A 32 -14.65 -2.02 1.16
N LYS A 33 -14.17 -1.41 2.26
CA LYS A 33 -13.31 -2.07 3.23
C LYS A 33 -14.00 -3.28 3.87
N GLU A 34 -15.21 -3.11 4.38
CA GLU A 34 -15.97 -4.18 5.05
C GLU A 34 -16.22 -5.38 4.13
N LEU A 35 -16.60 -5.12 2.87
CA LEU A 35 -16.79 -6.17 1.87
C LEU A 35 -15.50 -6.92 1.55
N ASN A 36 -14.36 -6.22 1.53
CA ASN A 36 -13.06 -6.86 1.30
C ASN A 36 -12.64 -7.71 2.50
N ASP A 37 -12.85 -7.22 3.71
CA ASP A 37 -12.54 -7.94 4.95
C ASP A 37 -13.44 -9.20 5.07
N GLU A 38 -14.72 -9.11 4.69
CA GLU A 38 -15.63 -10.26 4.62
C GLU A 38 -15.18 -11.29 3.58
N ALA A 39 -14.82 -10.85 2.37
CA ALA A 39 -14.28 -11.74 1.34
C ALA A 39 -12.99 -12.44 1.80
N GLN A 40 -12.13 -11.74 2.56
CA GLN A 40 -10.94 -12.33 3.16
C GLN A 40 -11.29 -13.37 4.22
N ARG A 41 -12.27 -13.12 5.09
CA ARG A 41 -12.74 -14.12 6.06
C ARG A 41 -13.25 -15.38 5.36
N ILE A 42 -14.06 -15.23 4.33
CA ILE A 42 -14.58 -16.39 3.57
C ILE A 42 -13.42 -17.18 2.94
N ALA A 43 -12.49 -16.49 2.27
CA ALA A 43 -11.33 -17.14 1.67
C ALA A 43 -10.46 -17.87 2.71
N LEU A 44 -10.26 -17.25 3.88
CA LEU A 44 -9.54 -17.85 5.00
C LEU A 44 -10.23 -19.10 5.53
N THR A 45 -11.54 -19.07 5.71
CA THR A 45 -12.29 -20.24 6.18
C THR A 45 -12.20 -21.41 5.19
N GLN A 46 -12.23 -21.13 3.89
CA GLN A 46 -12.06 -22.17 2.86
C GLN A 46 -10.65 -22.76 2.87
N GLU A 47 -9.61 -21.91 2.89
CA GLU A 47 -8.22 -22.37 2.95
C GLU A 47 -7.95 -23.17 4.26
N ALA A 48 -8.54 -22.75 5.39
CA ALA A 48 -8.44 -23.47 6.65
C ALA A 48 -9.16 -24.84 6.60
N GLU A 49 -10.32 -24.93 5.95
CA GLU A 49 -11.05 -26.19 5.77
C GLU A 49 -10.29 -27.17 4.87
N GLU A 50 -9.66 -26.69 3.79
CA GLU A 50 -8.80 -27.52 2.94
C GLU A 50 -7.58 -28.06 3.70
N LEU A 51 -6.96 -27.22 4.54
CA LEU A 51 -5.84 -27.60 5.39
C LEU A 51 -6.26 -28.65 6.43
N GLU A 52 -7.44 -28.49 7.04
CA GLU A 52 -8.00 -29.48 7.97
C GLU A 52 -8.29 -30.81 7.27
N ARG A 53 -8.82 -30.77 6.05
CA ARG A 53 -9.05 -31.98 5.25
C ARG A 53 -7.76 -32.73 4.94
N MET A 54 -6.69 -32.01 4.58
CA MET A 54 -5.36 -32.61 4.39
C MET A 54 -4.81 -33.21 5.69
N ARG A 55 -5.07 -32.55 6.83
CA ARG A 55 -4.72 -33.04 8.17
C ARG A 55 -5.42 -34.36 8.49
N GLU A 56 -6.73 -34.46 8.27
CA GLU A 56 -7.52 -35.68 8.50
C GLU A 56 -7.03 -36.85 7.63
N GLN A 57 -6.72 -36.57 6.36
CA GLN A 57 -6.17 -37.57 5.44
C GLN A 57 -4.82 -38.11 5.95
N MET A 58 -3.95 -37.27 6.50
CA MET A 58 -2.70 -37.75 7.10
C MET A 58 -2.90 -38.59 8.36
N GLN A 59 -3.82 -38.21 9.25
CA GLN A 59 -4.08 -38.98 10.47
C GLN A 59 -4.66 -40.37 10.18
N SER A 60 -5.37 -40.51 9.07
CA SER A 60 -5.91 -41.81 8.62
C SER A 60 -4.83 -42.80 8.15
N ASN A 61 -3.63 -42.30 7.82
CA ASN A 61 -2.55 -43.08 7.23
C ASN A 61 -1.72 -43.77 8.34
N LYS A 62 -2.28 -44.81 8.95
CA LYS A 62 -1.59 -45.64 9.95
C LYS A 62 -0.60 -46.58 9.29
N ARG A 63 0.56 -46.75 9.94
CA ARG A 63 1.60 -47.70 9.53
C ARG A 63 1.11 -49.14 9.73
N PHE A 64 1.41 -50.03 8.78
CA PHE A 64 1.00 -51.43 8.85
C PHE A 64 2.00 -52.24 9.69
N ASP A 65 1.59 -52.71 10.88
CA ASP A 65 2.42 -53.54 11.79
C ASP A 65 2.64 -54.99 11.31
N SER A 66 2.11 -55.35 10.14
CA SER A 66 2.13 -56.72 9.61
C SER A 66 3.54 -57.24 9.32
N HIS A 67 4.49 -56.34 9.05
CA HIS A 67 5.87 -56.67 8.68
C HIS A 67 6.71 -57.22 9.85
N TYR A 68 6.32 -56.98 11.11
CA TYR A 68 7.08 -57.43 12.28
C TYR A 68 7.18 -58.96 12.42
N LYS A 69 6.33 -59.71 11.71
CA LYS A 69 6.37 -61.19 11.69
C LYS A 69 7.55 -61.75 10.89
N VAL A 70 8.16 -60.94 10.03
CA VAL A 70 9.20 -61.37 9.08
C VAL A 70 10.62 -61.02 9.57
N LEU A 71 10.75 -60.22 10.64
CA LEU A 71 12.01 -59.61 11.09
C LEU A 71 12.96 -60.49 11.92
N GLY A 72 12.62 -61.77 12.14
CA GLY A 72 13.52 -62.75 12.77
C GLY A 72 14.15 -62.29 14.08
N ALA A 73 15.48 -62.33 14.17
CA ALA A 73 16.25 -62.06 15.40
C ALA A 73 16.36 -60.56 15.78
N ASN A 74 16.24 -59.64 14.82
CA ASN A 74 16.36 -58.20 15.05
C ASN A 74 15.02 -57.51 15.35
N LYS A 75 13.94 -58.30 15.47
CA LYS A 75 12.57 -57.81 15.62
C LYS A 75 12.41 -56.78 16.74
N ASP A 76 12.87 -57.07 17.95
CA ASP A 76 12.64 -56.17 19.10
C ASP A 76 13.39 -54.85 18.96
N ALA A 77 14.58 -54.87 18.37
CA ALA A 77 15.35 -53.66 18.09
C ALA A 77 14.68 -52.79 17.01
N ILE A 78 14.15 -53.42 15.97
CA ILE A 78 13.44 -52.71 14.88
C ILE A 78 12.12 -52.14 15.40
N VAL A 79 11.34 -52.90 16.16
CA VAL A 79 10.09 -52.42 16.81
C VAL A 79 10.37 -51.22 17.71
N TYR A 80 11.46 -51.25 18.48
CA TYR A 80 11.86 -50.12 19.31
C TYR A 80 12.19 -48.87 18.47
N LEU A 81 12.97 -49.02 17.40
CA LEU A 81 13.28 -47.90 16.50
C LEU A 81 12.05 -47.37 15.79
N ASP A 82 11.16 -48.24 15.34
CA ASP A 82 9.92 -47.86 14.67
C ASP A 82 8.97 -47.12 15.63
N THR A 83 8.90 -47.54 16.89
CA THR A 83 8.15 -46.81 17.94
C THR A 83 8.75 -45.42 18.16
N LYS A 84 10.08 -45.31 18.19
CA LYS A 84 10.77 -44.01 18.33
C LYS A 84 10.56 -43.08 17.13
N ILE A 85 10.56 -43.63 15.91
CA ILE A 85 10.28 -42.87 14.69
C ILE A 85 8.83 -42.38 14.71
N GLU A 86 7.88 -43.22 15.13
CA GLU A 86 6.47 -42.83 15.27
C GLU A 86 6.29 -41.75 16.34
N ASP A 87 6.97 -41.87 17.49
CA ASP A 87 6.95 -40.85 18.55
C ASP A 87 7.43 -39.48 18.03
N ILE A 88 8.51 -39.45 17.24
CA ILE A 88 9.05 -38.20 16.67
C ILE A 88 8.07 -37.62 15.65
N LEU A 89 7.54 -38.44 14.74
CA LEU A 89 6.58 -37.98 13.74
C LEU A 89 5.27 -37.50 14.38
N HIS A 90 4.85 -38.12 15.48
CA HIS A 90 3.72 -37.66 16.28
C HIS A 90 4.00 -36.32 16.96
N LYS A 91 5.18 -36.15 17.57
CA LYS A 91 5.60 -34.85 18.15
C LYS A 91 5.66 -33.74 17.10
N LYS A 92 6.23 -34.03 15.92
CA LYS A 92 6.27 -33.09 14.78
C LYS A 92 4.85 -32.71 14.34
N THR A 93 3.94 -33.70 14.24
CA THR A 93 2.53 -33.46 13.94
C THR A 93 1.86 -32.55 14.98
N GLN A 94 2.06 -32.81 16.28
CA GLN A 94 1.52 -31.97 17.36
C GLN A 94 2.10 -30.55 17.37
N LEU A 95 3.37 -30.38 16.98
CA LEU A 95 4.00 -29.07 16.87
C LEU A 95 3.37 -28.26 15.73
N ILE A 96 3.24 -28.88 14.55
CA ILE A 96 2.60 -28.27 13.38
C ILE A 96 1.14 -27.96 13.66
N ASP A 97 0.41 -28.85 14.36
CA ASP A 97 -1.00 -28.63 14.74
C ASP A 97 -1.16 -27.42 15.66
N ARG A 98 -0.29 -27.29 16.66
CA ARG A 98 -0.29 -26.11 17.55
C ARG A 98 -0.01 -24.83 16.76
N TYR A 99 0.96 -24.86 15.86
CA TYR A 99 1.27 -23.71 15.01
C TYR A 99 0.13 -23.35 14.05
N ALA A 100 -0.53 -24.34 13.46
CA ALA A 100 -1.68 -24.15 12.58
C ALA A 100 -2.81 -23.42 13.30
N GLN A 101 -3.15 -23.85 14.53
CA GLN A 101 -4.17 -23.19 15.35
C GLN A 101 -3.82 -21.74 15.68
N VAL A 102 -2.55 -21.47 16.01
CA VAL A 102 -2.08 -20.10 16.26
C VAL A 102 -2.13 -19.26 14.99
N SER A 103 -1.73 -19.82 13.85
CA SER A 103 -1.73 -19.14 12.55
C SER A 103 -3.15 -18.74 12.12
N ILE A 104 -4.15 -19.61 12.34
CA ILE A 104 -5.55 -19.31 12.05
C ILE A 104 -6.05 -18.18 12.97
N LYS A 105 -5.84 -18.31 14.28
CA LYS A 105 -6.27 -17.29 15.26
C LYS A 105 -5.64 -15.92 15.00
N GLU A 106 -4.36 -15.89 14.63
CA GLU A 106 -3.71 -14.63 14.31
C GLU A 106 -4.19 -14.09 12.97
N SER A 107 -4.44 -14.94 11.96
CA SER A 107 -5.03 -14.52 10.69
C SER A 107 -6.42 -13.88 10.90
N GLU A 108 -7.27 -14.46 11.75
CA GLU A 108 -8.56 -13.88 12.14
C GLU A 108 -8.38 -12.52 12.84
N ALA A 109 -7.45 -12.44 13.80
CA ALA A 109 -7.17 -11.19 14.51
C ALA A 109 -6.66 -10.07 13.59
N ILE A 110 -5.90 -10.41 12.54
CA ILE A 110 -5.43 -9.44 11.55
C ILE A 110 -6.60 -8.90 10.74
N VAL A 111 -7.51 -9.77 10.28
CA VAL A 111 -8.70 -9.35 9.52
C VAL A 111 -9.63 -8.49 10.38
N ASP A 112 -9.68 -8.71 11.69
CA ASP A 112 -10.43 -7.89 12.64
C ASP A 112 -9.76 -6.52 12.94
N GLY A 113 -8.61 -6.23 12.32
CA GLY A 113 -7.90 -4.97 12.45
C GLY A 113 -6.99 -4.87 13.67
N ALA A 114 -6.73 -5.98 14.38
CA ALA A 114 -5.84 -6.02 15.54
C ALA A 114 -4.35 -6.17 15.15
N LEU A 115 -3.92 -5.52 14.06
CA LEU A 115 -2.56 -5.58 13.56
C LEU A 115 -1.62 -4.78 14.49
N SER A 116 -0.67 -5.46 15.12
CA SER A 116 0.38 -4.83 15.93
C SER A 116 1.75 -5.35 15.51
N ALA A 117 2.73 -4.45 15.43
CA ALA A 117 4.12 -4.81 15.15
C ALA A 117 4.69 -5.80 16.19
N GLU A 118 4.20 -5.71 17.44
CA GLU A 118 4.59 -6.62 18.51
C GLU A 118 4.04 -8.04 18.29
N ARG A 119 2.80 -8.16 17.80
CA ARG A 119 2.18 -9.45 17.47
C ARG A 119 2.88 -10.14 16.31
N LYS A 120 3.20 -9.38 15.26
CA LYS A 120 4.00 -9.89 14.13
C LYS A 120 5.36 -10.39 14.61
N ALA A 121 6.07 -9.60 15.43
CA ALA A 121 7.36 -10.00 15.98
C ALA A 121 7.27 -11.26 16.86
N ALA A 122 6.17 -11.44 17.60
CA ALA A 122 5.94 -12.65 18.38
C ALA A 122 5.70 -13.88 17.47
N CYS A 123 4.92 -13.72 16.39
CA CYS A 123 4.72 -14.78 15.40
C CYS A 123 6.02 -15.14 14.66
N ASP A 124 6.84 -14.17 14.30
CA ASP A 124 8.13 -14.40 13.65
C ASP A 124 9.08 -15.17 14.57
N ARG A 125 9.10 -14.87 15.87
CA ARG A 125 9.88 -15.65 16.85
C ARG A 125 9.35 -17.08 16.99
N LEU A 126 8.04 -17.24 17.12
CA LEU A 126 7.40 -18.57 17.20
C LEU A 126 7.74 -19.42 15.97
N LYS A 127 7.69 -18.83 14.78
CA LYS A 127 8.07 -19.48 13.52
C LYS A 127 9.53 -19.95 13.54
N LEU A 128 10.45 -19.10 14.00
CA LEU A 128 11.87 -19.47 14.12
C LEU A 128 12.08 -20.62 15.11
N GLU A 129 11.43 -20.58 16.27
CA GLU A 129 11.50 -21.66 17.26
C GLU A 129 11.01 -23.00 16.68
N ILE A 130 9.89 -22.96 15.95
CA ILE A 130 9.33 -24.15 15.29
C ILE A 130 10.23 -24.65 14.17
N ASP A 131 10.81 -23.75 13.37
CA ASP A 131 11.77 -24.10 12.32
C ASP A 131 13.00 -24.83 12.90
N GLU A 132 13.48 -24.39 14.06
CA GLU A 132 14.58 -25.04 14.77
C GLU A 132 14.19 -26.42 15.31
N GLU A 133 13.00 -26.54 15.92
CA GLU A 133 12.48 -27.82 16.41
C GLU A 133 12.22 -28.82 15.27
N ILE A 134 11.66 -28.39 14.14
CA ILE A 134 11.46 -29.23 12.95
C ILE A 134 12.80 -29.74 12.44
N LYS A 135 13.80 -28.86 12.30
CA LYS A 135 15.17 -29.27 11.90
C LYS A 135 15.82 -30.21 12.90
N PHE A 136 15.50 -30.11 14.18
CA PHE A 136 15.97 -31.05 15.19
C PHE A 136 15.33 -32.43 14.98
N TYR A 137 14.01 -32.50 14.82
CA TYR A 137 13.31 -33.75 14.57
C TYR A 137 13.71 -34.42 13.26
N ASP A 138 13.93 -33.66 12.18
CA ASP A 138 14.40 -34.21 10.91
C ASP A 138 15.79 -34.86 11.04
N ARG A 139 16.69 -34.27 11.82
CA ARG A 139 18.02 -34.84 12.11
C ARG A 139 17.90 -36.11 12.96
N GLU A 140 17.05 -36.11 13.98
CA GLU A 140 16.82 -37.29 14.82
C GLU A 140 16.21 -38.45 14.00
N LEU A 141 15.24 -38.13 13.14
CA LEU A 141 14.59 -39.07 12.25
C LEU A 141 15.57 -39.69 11.24
N ALA A 142 16.43 -38.89 10.62
CA ALA A 142 17.49 -39.39 9.74
C ALA A 142 18.45 -40.35 10.47
N ASN A 143 18.85 -40.02 11.70
CA ASN A 143 19.71 -40.90 12.50
C ASN A 143 19.05 -42.23 12.85
N LEU A 144 17.76 -42.22 13.21
CA LEU A 144 17.01 -43.44 13.51
C LEU A 144 16.78 -44.29 12.26
N GLN A 145 16.51 -43.66 11.12
CA GLN A 145 16.37 -44.34 9.84
C GLN A 145 17.68 -45.01 9.42
N LEU A 146 18.82 -44.32 9.52
CA LEU A 146 20.15 -44.92 9.26
C LEU A 146 20.42 -46.12 10.16
N ARG A 147 20.11 -46.00 11.46
CA ARG A 147 20.26 -47.11 12.41
C ARG A 147 19.33 -48.28 12.09
N ARG A 148 18.09 -48.02 11.66
CA ARG A 148 17.16 -49.08 11.23
C ARG A 148 17.65 -49.78 9.97
N THR A 149 18.13 -49.02 8.98
CA THR A 149 18.70 -49.57 7.75
C THR A 149 19.83 -50.55 8.03
N SER A 150 20.70 -50.24 9.00
CA SER A 150 21.80 -51.15 9.39
C SER A 150 21.35 -52.47 10.06
N LEU A 151 20.08 -52.58 10.46
CA LEU A 151 19.51 -53.78 11.08
C LEU A 151 18.71 -54.65 10.10
N TRP A 152 18.44 -54.11 8.90
CA TRP A 152 17.64 -54.73 7.83
C TRP A 152 18.54 -55.30 6.74
N ASP A 153 19.25 -56.39 7.04
CA ASP A 153 20.15 -57.01 6.06
C ASP A 153 19.43 -58.01 5.11
N THR A 154 18.22 -58.47 5.44
CA THR A 154 17.54 -59.57 4.73
C THR A 154 16.35 -59.15 3.87
N HIS A 155 15.81 -57.94 4.04
CA HIS A 155 14.55 -57.51 3.39
C HIS A 155 14.61 -56.06 2.86
N THR A 156 15.60 -55.76 2.03
CA THR A 156 15.87 -54.42 1.47
C THR A 156 14.65 -53.79 0.78
N ASP A 157 13.90 -54.56 -0.02
CA ASP A 157 12.76 -54.02 -0.80
C ASP A 157 11.63 -53.49 0.10
N LEU A 158 11.35 -54.23 1.18
CA LEU A 158 10.33 -53.82 2.15
C LEU A 158 10.83 -52.64 3.00
N GLN A 159 12.14 -52.56 3.24
CA GLN A 159 12.75 -51.42 3.92
C GLN A 159 12.61 -50.14 3.09
N GLU A 160 12.92 -50.22 1.80
CA GLU A 160 12.80 -49.12 0.86
C GLU A 160 11.36 -48.64 0.76
N TYR A 161 10.40 -49.57 0.69
CA TYR A 161 8.98 -49.23 0.70
C TYR A 161 8.56 -48.48 1.98
N LEU A 162 8.94 -48.96 3.16
CA LEU A 162 8.62 -48.31 4.43
C LEU A 162 9.29 -46.94 4.57
N LEU A 163 10.55 -46.84 4.12
CA LEU A 163 11.30 -45.59 4.14
C LEU A 163 10.69 -44.56 3.18
N ALA A 164 10.27 -44.96 1.98
CA ALA A 164 9.57 -44.10 1.04
C ALA A 164 8.22 -43.61 1.58
N GLN A 165 7.47 -44.49 2.25
CA GLN A 165 6.21 -44.12 2.91
C GLN A 165 6.44 -43.09 4.02
N GLU A 166 7.48 -43.27 4.84
CA GLU A 166 7.84 -42.33 5.91
C GLU A 166 8.32 -40.99 5.37
N GLN A 167 9.17 -41.00 4.33
CA GLN A 167 9.63 -39.78 3.67
C GLN A 167 8.46 -39.00 3.09
N SER A 168 7.56 -39.66 2.37
CA SER A 168 6.35 -39.02 1.85
C SER A 168 5.48 -38.45 2.97
N ARG A 169 5.34 -39.16 4.11
CA ARG A 169 4.62 -38.63 5.28
C ARG A 169 5.31 -37.40 5.87
N ASN A 170 6.64 -37.41 5.96
CA ASN A 170 7.41 -36.27 6.48
C ASN A 170 7.33 -35.05 5.55
N GLU A 171 7.44 -35.27 4.24
CA GLU A 171 7.31 -34.24 3.21
C GLU A 171 5.91 -33.60 3.23
N ASN A 172 4.86 -34.41 3.43
CA ASN A 172 3.50 -33.91 3.57
C ASN A 172 3.33 -33.05 4.85
N LEU A 173 3.94 -33.45 5.97
CA LEU A 173 3.96 -32.63 7.18
C LEU A 173 4.64 -31.28 6.93
N ASP A 174 5.78 -31.28 6.25
CA ASP A 174 6.51 -30.06 5.88
C ASP A 174 5.72 -29.19 4.91
N PHE A 175 4.99 -29.80 3.98
CA PHE A 175 4.11 -29.10 3.05
C PHE A 175 2.98 -28.38 3.79
N ILE A 176 2.28 -29.06 4.70
CA ILE A 176 1.21 -28.46 5.51
C ILE A 176 1.76 -27.29 6.34
N TYR A 177 2.91 -27.48 6.99
CA TYR A 177 3.57 -26.43 7.75
C TYR A 177 3.90 -25.19 6.89
N LYS A 178 4.46 -25.40 5.70
CA LYS A 178 4.76 -24.32 4.74
C LYS A 178 3.49 -23.62 4.27
N GLN A 179 2.41 -24.36 4.03
CA GLN A 179 1.15 -23.79 3.60
C GLN A 179 0.51 -22.92 4.69
N HIS A 180 0.50 -23.37 5.95
CA HIS A 180 0.05 -22.53 7.08
C HIS A 180 0.89 -21.27 7.25
N SER A 181 2.21 -21.39 7.15
CA SER A 181 3.12 -20.24 7.21
C SER A 181 2.88 -19.25 6.06
N GLY A 182 2.68 -19.76 4.84
CA GLY A 182 2.42 -18.95 3.66
C GLY A 182 1.05 -18.27 3.70
N LEU A 183 0.03 -18.93 4.24
CA LEU A 183 -1.29 -18.34 4.47
C LEU A 183 -1.18 -17.15 5.41
N LEU A 184 -0.52 -17.31 6.57
CA LEU A 184 -0.35 -16.22 7.53
C LEU A 184 0.39 -15.03 6.91
N GLU A 185 1.49 -15.28 6.18
CA GLU A 185 2.25 -14.23 5.49
C GLU A 185 1.42 -13.50 4.42
N LYS A 186 0.64 -14.25 3.63
CA LYS A 186 -0.28 -13.71 2.62
C LYS A 186 -1.34 -12.80 3.25
N VAL A 187 -1.88 -13.16 4.41
CA VAL A 187 -2.83 -12.32 5.16
C VAL A 187 -2.16 -11.03 5.62
N TYR A 188 -0.95 -11.12 6.19
CA TYR A 188 -0.18 -9.95 6.60
C TYR A 188 0.05 -8.98 5.44
N ILE A 189 0.53 -9.49 4.29
CA ILE A 189 0.81 -8.66 3.12
C ILE A 189 -0.47 -8.01 2.60
N ARG A 190 -1.56 -8.77 2.45
CA ARG A 190 -2.84 -8.26 1.95
C ARG A 190 -3.45 -7.21 2.86
N HIS A 191 -3.39 -7.40 4.18
CA HIS A 191 -3.92 -6.42 5.11
C HIS A 191 -3.11 -5.12 5.07
N ILE A 192 -1.77 -5.21 4.98
CA ILE A 192 -0.90 -4.03 4.85
C ILE A 192 -1.18 -3.30 3.54
N ASP A 193 -1.23 -4.02 2.41
CA ASP A 193 -1.50 -3.46 1.08
C ASP A 193 -2.89 -2.82 1.01
N ASN A 194 -3.93 -3.48 1.54
CA ASN A 194 -5.27 -2.90 1.62
C ASN A 194 -5.30 -1.64 2.50
N SER A 195 -4.60 -1.66 3.64
CA SER A 195 -4.50 -0.50 4.54
C SER A 195 -3.78 0.67 3.87
N GLU A 196 -2.69 0.41 3.15
CA GLU A 196 -1.94 1.41 2.40
C GLU A 196 -2.78 1.97 1.25
N HIS A 197 -3.45 1.11 0.49
CA HIS A 197 -4.32 1.52 -0.61
C HIS A 197 -5.48 2.40 -0.12
N ILE A 198 -6.14 2.02 0.97
CA ILE A 198 -7.20 2.83 1.59
C ILE A 198 -6.64 4.16 2.10
N ALA A 199 -5.46 4.16 2.74
CA ALA A 199 -4.82 5.39 3.21
C ALA A 199 -4.50 6.33 2.04
N LYS A 200 -3.96 5.80 0.93
CA LYS A 200 -3.69 6.55 -0.29
C LYS A 200 -4.96 7.11 -0.91
N GLN A 201 -6.01 6.30 -1.08
CA GLN A 201 -7.30 6.76 -1.58
C GLN A 201 -7.92 7.84 -0.68
N THR A 202 -7.73 7.73 0.64
CA THR A 202 -8.21 8.72 1.61
C THR A 202 -7.43 10.04 1.47
N ILE A 203 -6.11 9.99 1.28
CA ILE A 203 -5.27 11.17 1.05
C ILE A 203 -5.60 11.83 -0.30
N ASP A 204 -5.71 11.05 -1.37
CA ASP A 204 -6.07 11.54 -2.70
C ASP A 204 -7.47 12.15 -2.71
N ALA A 205 -8.42 11.50 -2.04
CA ALA A 205 -9.77 12.03 -1.85
C ALA A 205 -9.77 13.30 -1.00
N GLY A 206 -9.00 13.35 0.08
CA GLY A 206 -8.84 14.55 0.91
C GLY A 206 -8.26 15.72 0.12
N THR A 207 -7.22 15.45 -0.69
CA THR A 207 -6.59 16.45 -1.56
C THR A 207 -7.53 16.93 -2.65
N SER A 208 -8.29 16.02 -3.28
CA SER A 208 -9.31 16.38 -4.27
C SER A 208 -10.44 17.19 -3.64
N THR A 209 -10.96 16.79 -2.48
CA THR A 209 -12.02 17.53 -1.78
C THR A 209 -11.53 18.90 -1.35
N PHE A 210 -10.29 19.02 -0.86
CA PHE A 210 -9.67 20.30 -0.55
C PHE A 210 -9.53 21.17 -1.80
N LYS A 211 -9.04 20.60 -2.92
CA LYS A 211 -8.96 21.29 -4.20
C LYS A 211 -10.33 21.79 -4.65
N THR A 212 -11.38 20.96 -4.57
CA THR A 212 -12.75 21.38 -4.93
C THR A 212 -13.31 22.42 -3.97
N MET A 213 -12.98 22.34 -2.68
CA MET A 213 -13.40 23.27 -1.64
C MET A 213 -12.74 24.65 -1.78
N VAL A 214 -11.47 24.71 -2.19
CA VAL A 214 -10.74 25.97 -2.41
C VAL A 214 -11.01 26.52 -3.81
N TRP A 215 -10.93 25.68 -4.83
CA TRP A 215 -11.05 26.09 -6.24
C TRP A 215 -12.51 26.34 -6.66
N GLY A 216 -13.48 25.65 -6.07
CA GLY A 216 -14.90 25.80 -6.38
C GLY A 216 -15.41 27.22 -6.11
N PRO A 217 -15.22 27.79 -4.91
CA PRO A 217 -15.57 29.18 -4.62
C PRO A 217 -14.79 30.18 -5.47
N ILE A 218 -13.50 29.92 -5.77
CA ILE A 218 -12.69 30.78 -6.63
C ILE A 218 -13.22 30.78 -8.07
N GLN A 219 -13.59 29.62 -8.62
CA GLN A 219 -14.22 29.52 -9.94
C GLN A 219 -15.61 30.17 -9.97
N PHE A 220 -16.40 30.02 -8.90
CA PHE A 220 -17.69 30.69 -8.78
C PHE A 220 -17.55 32.22 -8.69
N LEU A 221 -16.60 32.72 -7.88
CA LEU A 221 -16.27 34.13 -7.82
C LEU A 221 -15.73 34.63 -9.15
N LEU A 222 -14.84 33.89 -9.81
CA LEU A 222 -14.39 34.21 -11.17
C LEU A 222 -15.56 34.21 -12.16
N GLN A 223 -16.56 33.35 -12.05
CA GLN A 223 -17.73 33.40 -12.93
C GLN A 223 -18.66 34.59 -12.63
N TYR A 224 -18.75 35.01 -11.37
CA TYR A 224 -19.52 36.19 -10.94
C TYR A 224 -18.80 37.52 -11.21
N PHE A 225 -17.46 37.50 -11.22
CA PHE A 225 -16.59 38.68 -11.38
C PHE A 225 -15.84 38.73 -12.73
N ASN A 226 -15.86 37.67 -13.56
CA ASN A 226 -15.32 37.75 -14.92
C ASN A 226 -16.30 38.44 -15.86
N LEU A 227 -15.89 39.67 -16.18
CA LEU A 227 -16.22 40.50 -17.32
C LEU A 227 -17.71 40.84 -17.46
N SER A 228 -18.06 41.96 -16.81
CA SER A 228 -18.89 42.98 -17.44
C SER A 228 -18.64 43.00 -18.95
N THR A 229 -19.62 42.57 -19.72
CA THR A 229 -19.76 42.87 -21.16
C THR A 229 -19.98 44.37 -21.31
N GLY A 230 -18.96 45.17 -21.04
CA GLY A 230 -19.05 46.63 -20.97
C GLY A 230 -18.03 47.36 -21.83
N VAL A 231 -16.81 46.84 -22.02
CA VAL A 231 -15.82 47.40 -22.95
C VAL A 231 -14.92 46.27 -23.43
N SER A 232 -15.04 45.89 -24.70
CA SER A 232 -14.04 45.01 -25.34
C SER A 232 -12.72 45.77 -25.51
N LEU A 233 -11.59 45.06 -25.54
CA LEU A 233 -10.28 45.67 -25.80
C LEU A 233 -10.30 46.55 -27.08
N ASP A 234 -11.04 46.11 -28.11
CA ASP A 234 -11.29 46.88 -29.33
C ASP A 234 -12.02 48.20 -29.08
N GLN A 235 -13.02 48.21 -28.19
CA GLN A 235 -13.81 49.41 -27.90
C GLN A 235 -13.01 50.40 -27.05
N SER A 236 -12.08 49.92 -26.22
CA SER A 236 -11.12 50.76 -25.51
C SER A 236 -10.09 51.40 -26.43
N GLN A 237 -9.66 50.69 -27.49
CA GLN A 237 -8.77 51.26 -28.51
C GLN A 237 -9.52 52.28 -29.36
N MET A 238 -10.74 51.97 -29.81
CA MET A 238 -11.56 52.93 -30.55
C MET A 238 -11.89 54.19 -29.75
N GLU A 239 -12.14 54.09 -28.45
CA GLU A 239 -12.36 55.28 -27.61
C GLU A 239 -11.08 56.08 -27.38
N SER A 240 -9.91 55.42 -27.29
CA SER A 240 -8.62 56.11 -27.23
C SER A 240 -8.35 56.87 -28.54
N ASP A 241 -8.50 56.22 -29.68
CA ASP A 241 -8.28 56.82 -31.00
C ASP A 241 -9.24 58.02 -31.24
N ALA A 242 -10.50 57.89 -30.79
CA ALA A 242 -11.47 58.98 -30.88
C ALA A 242 -11.11 60.16 -29.97
N ARG A 243 -10.51 59.92 -28.81
CA ARG A 243 -10.05 60.99 -27.91
C ARG A 243 -8.82 61.70 -28.47
N ASP A 244 -7.89 60.96 -29.07
CA ASP A 244 -6.70 61.52 -29.73
C ASP A 244 -7.10 62.35 -30.96
N GLU A 245 -8.14 61.94 -31.70
CA GLU A 245 -8.67 62.71 -32.83
C GLU A 245 -9.32 64.03 -32.38
N VAL A 246 -10.03 64.01 -31.25
CA VAL A 246 -10.61 65.21 -30.64
C VAL A 246 -9.51 66.16 -30.14
N GLU A 247 -8.48 65.65 -29.46
CA GLU A 247 -7.35 66.46 -28.99
C GLU A 247 -6.62 67.14 -30.16
N LYS A 248 -6.42 66.42 -31.26
CA LYS A 248 -5.80 66.96 -32.47
C LYS A 248 -6.67 68.02 -33.14
N THR A 249 -7.97 67.80 -33.22
CA THR A 249 -8.90 68.81 -33.76
C THR A 249 -9.05 70.02 -32.84
N GLU A 250 -8.95 69.86 -31.53
CA GLU A 250 -8.92 70.97 -30.57
C GLU A 250 -7.64 71.82 -30.71
N SER A 251 -6.47 71.20 -30.92
CA SER A 251 -5.21 71.93 -31.17
C SER A 251 -5.24 72.65 -32.52
N ASP A 252 -5.75 72.02 -33.59
CA ASP A 252 -5.88 72.64 -34.92
C ASP A 252 -6.84 73.85 -34.92
N VAL A 253 -7.83 73.89 -34.01
CA VAL A 253 -8.80 74.98 -33.90
C VAL A 253 -8.32 76.10 -32.97
N ASN A 254 -7.61 75.78 -31.88
CA ASN A 254 -7.19 76.76 -30.88
C ASN A 254 -5.82 77.37 -31.14
N ASP A 255 -4.93 76.72 -31.89
CA ASP A 255 -3.60 77.28 -32.21
C ASP A 255 -3.65 78.12 -33.51
N LEU A 256 -4.23 79.31 -33.40
CA LEU A 256 -4.05 80.37 -34.40
C LEU A 256 -2.62 80.94 -34.32
N PRO A 257 -1.93 81.16 -35.45
CA PRO A 257 -0.60 81.77 -35.44
C PRO A 257 -0.73 83.27 -35.14
N SER A 258 -0.61 83.66 -33.87
CA SER A 258 -0.34 85.05 -33.51
C SER A 258 1.14 85.35 -33.72
N SER A 259 1.38 86.12 -34.78
CA SER A 259 2.63 86.75 -35.19
C SER A 259 3.28 87.63 -34.11
N ASP A 260 4.61 87.68 -34.24
CA ASP A 260 5.55 88.74 -33.85
C ASP A 260 6.30 88.64 -32.51
N GLU A 261 7.54 88.16 -32.65
CA GLU A 261 8.83 88.71 -32.20
C GLU A 261 9.04 89.03 -30.70
N VAL A 262 10.09 88.45 -30.10
CA VAL A 262 11.40 89.12 -29.84
C VAL A 262 12.31 88.21 -28.99
N ASN A 263 13.48 87.90 -29.55
CA ASN A 263 14.80 87.58 -28.97
C ASN A 263 14.97 86.78 -27.66
N GLY A 264 15.74 85.69 -27.77
CA GLY A 264 16.48 85.06 -26.67
C GLY A 264 17.30 83.86 -27.14
N ASP A 265 18.51 84.11 -27.67
CA ASP A 265 19.50 83.11 -28.08
C ASP A 265 19.94 82.17 -26.93
N LYS A 266 19.96 80.86 -27.24
CA LYS A 266 20.97 79.79 -26.96
C LYS A 266 21.40 79.54 -25.49
N GLU A 267 21.60 78.30 -25.03
CA GLU A 267 22.29 77.20 -25.70
C GLU A 267 21.98 75.85 -25.01
N SER A 268 21.87 74.79 -25.81
CA SER A 268 21.51 73.41 -25.46
C SER A 268 22.74 72.56 -25.16
N ASP A 269 22.69 71.80 -24.06
CA ASP A 269 23.74 70.87 -23.65
C ASP A 269 23.50 69.44 -24.20
N LYS A 270 24.49 69.01 -24.99
CA LYS A 270 25.07 67.68 -25.27
C LYS A 270 24.25 66.38 -25.43
N LYS A 271 24.59 65.80 -26.58
CA LYS A 271 24.46 64.44 -27.14
C LYS A 271 25.31 63.33 -26.49
N GLU A 272 24.85 62.11 -26.78
CA GLU A 272 25.58 60.87 -27.20
C GLU A 272 26.39 60.08 -26.14
N GLU A 273 25.96 58.85 -25.84
CA GLU A 273 26.48 57.54 -26.33
C GLU A 273 27.78 57.18 -25.58
N ASP A 274 28.08 55.96 -25.10
CA ASP A 274 27.93 54.66 -25.74
C ASP A 274 28.45 53.54 -24.78
N SER A 275 28.27 52.30 -25.21
CA SER A 275 29.11 51.11 -24.92
C SER A 275 28.90 50.28 -23.64
N LYS A 276 28.28 49.11 -23.86
CA LYS A 276 28.79 47.73 -23.62
C LYS A 276 29.80 47.52 -22.49
N ASP A 277 29.60 46.50 -21.66
CA ASP A 277 30.10 45.14 -21.93
C ASP A 277 29.72 44.15 -20.81
N ASP A 278 29.66 42.89 -21.22
CA ASP A 278 29.33 41.68 -20.45
C ASP A 278 30.28 41.42 -19.26
N SER A 279 29.78 40.73 -18.22
CA SER A 279 30.55 39.65 -17.59
C SER A 279 29.72 38.84 -16.59
N ASP A 280 29.52 37.58 -16.97
CA ASP A 280 29.19 36.46 -16.10
C ASP A 280 30.08 36.38 -14.87
N LYS A 281 29.48 36.13 -13.70
CA LYS A 281 30.09 35.31 -12.63
C LYS A 281 29.04 34.47 -11.93
N GLU A 282 29.05 33.18 -12.29
CA GLU A 282 28.74 32.10 -11.37
C GLU A 282 29.58 32.26 -10.08
N ASN A 283 28.93 32.11 -8.92
CA ASN A 283 29.50 31.38 -7.78
C ASN A 283 28.44 31.16 -6.70
N ASP A 284 27.93 29.94 -6.67
CA ASP A 284 28.12 29.01 -5.56
C ASP A 284 28.04 29.58 -4.13
N SER A 285 26.94 29.28 -3.43
CA SER A 285 26.92 29.17 -1.96
C SER A 285 25.74 28.32 -1.48
N LYS A 286 26.04 27.03 -1.33
CA LYS A 286 25.50 26.14 -0.30
C LYS A 286 25.09 26.86 0.99
N LEU A 287 23.87 26.57 1.46
CA LEU A 287 23.44 26.69 2.86
C LEU A 287 22.26 25.71 3.02
N LEU A 288 22.46 24.40 3.17
CA LEU A 288 22.72 23.63 4.39
C LEU A 288 22.56 24.38 5.73
N ILE A 289 21.95 23.64 6.68
CA ILE A 289 21.70 23.87 8.11
C ILE A 289 20.24 24.28 8.36
N ALA A 290 19.46 23.62 9.20
CA ALA A 290 19.52 22.33 9.91
C ALA A 290 18.10 22.05 10.40
#